data_AF-Q4RBR2-F1
#
_entry.id   AF-Q4RBR2-F1
#
_cell.length_a   1.000
_cell.length_b   1.000
_cell.length_c   1.000
_cell.angle_alpha   90.00
_cell.angle_beta   90.00
_cell.angle_gamma   90.00
#
_symmetry.space_group_name_H-M   'P 1'
#
loop_
_entity.id
_entity.type
_entity.pdbx_description
1 polymer ?
#
loop_
_entity_poly.entity_id
_entity_poly.type
_entity_poly.pdbx_seq_one_letter_code
_entity_poly.pdbx_strand_id
1 'polypeptide(L)'
;CPDAEINRDSCQLTPHRHHWAKMMCSIIAGETFRDCHNKVAYQPFYENCVKDSCACDTGGDCECFCTAVAAYAQACNEANVCVAWRTPEICPVFCDYYNDPEECKWHYNPCHTPCYKTCLHPEGT
;
A
#
# COMPACT_ATOMS: atom_id res chain seq x y z
N CYS A 1 5.02 31.24 -5.57
CA CYS A 1 5.42 30.20 -4.61
C CYS A 1 6.90 30.37 -4.29
N PRO A 2 7.36 30.04 -3.08
CA PRO A 2 8.80 29.96 -2.82
C PRO A 2 9.43 28.81 -3.63
N ASP A 3 10.74 28.87 -3.81
CA ASP A 3 11.50 27.79 -4.44
C ASP A 3 11.47 26.53 -3.58
N ALA A 4 11.53 25.36 -4.23
CA ALA A 4 11.55 24.08 -3.53
C ALA A 4 12.85 23.93 -2.72
N GLU A 5 12.74 23.52 -1.46
CA GLU A 5 13.89 23.24 -0.61
C GLU A 5 14.61 21.95 -1.04
N ILE A 6 15.91 21.86 -0.71
CA ILE A 6 16.74 20.69 -1.00
C ILE A 6 16.16 19.46 -0.28
N ASN A 7 15.98 18.37 -1.03
CA ASN A 7 15.47 17.08 -0.55
C ASN A 7 16.41 16.49 0.52
N ARG A 8 16.16 16.83 1.77
CA ARG A 8 16.87 16.26 2.93
C ARG A 8 16.34 14.85 3.19
N ASP A 9 17.24 13.93 3.50
CA ASP A 9 16.87 12.56 3.86
C ASP A 9 16.08 12.56 5.18
N SER A 10 14.76 12.35 5.08
CA SER A 10 13.85 12.32 6.22
C SER A 10 14.28 11.29 7.28
N CYS A 11 14.84 10.16 6.87
CA CYS A 11 15.31 9.13 7.80
C CYS A 11 16.58 9.54 8.56
N GLN A 12 17.38 10.48 8.04
CA GLN A 12 18.49 11.08 8.78
C GLN A 12 18.01 12.15 9.76
N LEU A 13 16.95 12.88 9.42
CA LEU A 13 16.35 13.87 10.31
C LEU A 13 15.57 13.21 11.46
N THR A 14 15.00 12.03 11.24
CA THR A 14 14.26 11.25 12.25
C THR A 14 14.85 9.85 12.49
N PRO A 15 16.09 9.71 13.02
CA PRO A 15 16.76 8.42 13.14
C PRO A 15 16.00 7.36 13.94
N HIS A 16 15.21 7.78 14.93
CA HIS A 16 14.40 6.89 15.76
C HIS A 16 13.31 6.15 14.96
N ARG A 17 12.89 6.68 13.81
CA ARG A 17 11.86 6.09 12.94
C ARG A 17 12.44 5.19 11.87
N HIS A 18 13.70 5.41 11.49
CA HIS A 18 14.35 4.67 10.42
C HIS A 18 14.36 3.15 10.64
N HIS A 19 14.56 2.70 11.89
CA HIS A 19 14.50 1.27 12.21
C HIS A 19 13.08 0.69 12.00
N TRP A 20 12.06 1.38 12.51
CA TRP A 20 10.66 0.98 12.34
C TRP A 20 10.24 1.00 10.87
N ALA A 21 10.60 2.05 10.12
CA ALA A 21 10.33 2.18 8.69
C ALA A 21 10.92 1.02 7.89
N LYS A 22 12.19 0.68 8.11
CA LYS A 22 12.84 -0.48 7.47
C LYS A 22 12.16 -1.80 7.81
N MET A 23 11.81 -1.99 9.08
CA MET A 23 11.13 -3.20 9.55
C MET A 23 9.77 -3.37 8.86
N MET A 24 8.93 -2.33 8.88
CA MET A 24 7.59 -2.39 8.30
C MET A 24 7.65 -2.54 6.77
N CYS A 25 8.47 -1.72 6.10
CA CYS A 25 8.61 -1.76 4.64
C CYS A 25 9.25 -3.05 4.11
N SER A 26 9.88 -3.87 4.97
CA SER A 26 10.46 -5.14 4.58
C SER A 26 9.45 -6.11 3.95
N ILE A 27 8.14 -5.94 4.19
CA ILE A 27 7.08 -6.70 3.52
C ILE A 27 7.19 -6.62 2.00
N ILE A 28 7.57 -5.46 1.43
CA ILE A 28 7.74 -5.24 -0.01
C ILE A 28 8.84 -6.13 -0.58
N ALA A 29 9.94 -6.29 0.15
CA ALA A 29 11.07 -7.14 -0.21
C ALA A 29 10.91 -8.60 0.24
N GLY A 30 9.88 -8.89 1.04
CA GLY A 30 9.65 -10.18 1.68
C GLY A 30 8.88 -11.17 0.83
N GLU A 31 8.59 -12.33 1.42
CA GLU A 31 7.93 -13.44 0.72
C GLU A 31 6.52 -13.12 0.25
N THR A 32 5.81 -12.18 0.91
CA THR A 32 4.47 -11.74 0.55
C THR A 32 4.36 -11.32 -0.92
N PHE A 33 5.39 -10.68 -1.45
CA PHE A 33 5.43 -10.19 -2.83
C PHE A 33 6.37 -10.99 -3.75
N ARG A 34 6.85 -12.16 -3.32
CA ARG A 34 7.86 -12.95 -4.05
C ARG A 34 7.51 -13.17 -5.52
N ASP A 35 6.26 -13.50 -5.82
CA ASP A 35 5.83 -13.77 -7.19
C ASP A 35 5.84 -12.50 -8.05
N CYS A 36 5.57 -11.34 -7.44
CA CYS A 36 5.61 -10.05 -8.10
C CYS A 36 7.04 -9.55 -8.34
N HIS A 37 8.02 -9.94 -7.53
CA HIS A 37 9.43 -9.55 -7.72
C HIS A 37 9.97 -9.91 -9.10
N ASN A 38 9.43 -10.96 -9.72
CA ASN A 38 9.80 -11.40 -11.08
C ASN A 38 9.21 -10.50 -12.20
N LYS A 39 8.24 -9.64 -11.86
CA LYS A 39 7.50 -8.79 -12.80
C LYS A 39 7.76 -7.31 -12.57
N VAL A 40 7.89 -6.90 -11.32
CA VAL A 40 8.09 -5.49 -10.92
C VAL A 40 9.21 -5.41 -9.90
N ALA A 41 10.24 -4.62 -10.20
CA ALA A 41 11.36 -4.39 -9.29
C ALA A 41 10.88 -3.74 -7.98
N TYR A 42 11.14 -4.38 -6.85
CA TYR A 42 10.64 -3.94 -5.54
C TYR A 42 11.48 -2.82 -4.92
N GLN A 43 12.75 -2.68 -5.29
CA GLN A 43 13.71 -1.75 -4.69
C GLN A 43 13.20 -0.30 -4.63
N PRO A 44 12.70 0.32 -5.71
CA PRO A 44 12.21 1.70 -5.66
C PRO A 44 10.99 1.85 -4.73
N PHE A 45 10.11 0.86 -4.67
CA PHE A 45 8.95 0.88 -3.78
C PHE A 45 9.36 0.73 -2.31
N TYR A 46 10.35 -0.12 -2.03
CA TYR A 46 10.91 -0.28 -0.69
C TYR A 46 11.58 1.01 -0.21
N GLU A 47 12.43 1.63 -1.05
CA GLU A 47 13.12 2.88 -0.72
C GLU A 47 12.14 4.02 -0.48
N ASN A 48 11.12 4.16 -1.33
CA ASN A 48 10.05 5.14 -1.14
C ASN A 48 9.24 4.87 0.13
N CYS A 49 8.87 3.62 0.40
CA CYS A 49 8.17 3.25 1.63
C CYS A 49 8.96 3.67 2.88
N VAL A 50 10.26 3.39 2.90
CA VAL A 50 11.13 3.77 4.04
C VAL A 50 11.18 5.29 4.19
N LYS A 51 11.36 6.01 3.07
CA LYS A 51 11.42 7.46 3.07
C LYS A 51 10.12 8.10 3.56
N ASP A 52 8.98 7.67 3.02
CA ASP A 52 7.66 8.19 3.36
C ASP A 52 7.32 7.89 4.83
N SER A 53 7.61 6.67 5.28
CA SER A 53 7.42 6.26 6.67
C SER A 53 8.30 7.06 7.64
N CYS A 54 9.51 7.45 7.26
CA CYS A 54 10.34 8.35 8.08
C CYS A 54 9.81 9.80 8.09
N ALA A 55 9.22 10.26 6.98
CA ALA A 55 8.73 11.63 6.81
C ALA A 55 7.39 11.91 7.51
N CYS A 56 6.56 10.90 7.75
CA CYS A 56 5.25 11.09 8.38
C CYS A 56 5.34 11.23 9.90
N ASP A 57 5.97 12.27 10.41
CA ASP A 57 6.41 12.43 11.82
C ASP A 57 5.41 13.18 12.72
N THR A 58 4.28 13.60 12.17
CA THR A 58 3.22 14.37 12.85
C THR A 58 1.99 13.55 13.21
N GLY A 59 2.08 12.21 13.09
CA GLY A 59 0.97 11.26 13.24
C GLY A 59 0.48 10.73 11.88
N GLY A 60 -0.12 9.53 11.87
CA GLY A 60 -0.54 8.87 10.62
C GLY A 60 0.51 7.93 10.02
N ASP A 61 1.53 7.53 10.77
CA ASP A 61 2.61 6.62 10.37
C ASP A 61 2.12 5.37 9.64
N CYS A 62 1.05 4.77 10.17
CA CYS A 62 0.42 3.60 9.59
C CYS A 62 -0.18 3.90 8.21
N GLU A 63 -0.75 5.09 8.00
CA GLU A 63 -1.36 5.48 6.72
C GLU A 63 -0.30 5.63 5.62
N CYS A 64 0.84 6.26 5.92
CA CYS A 64 1.94 6.40 4.96
C CYS A 64 2.54 5.05 4.57
N PHE A 65 2.80 4.19 5.56
CA PHE A 65 3.24 2.82 5.32
C PHE A 65 2.24 2.04 4.45
N CYS A 66 0.95 2.04 4.82
CA CYS A 66 -0.08 1.30 4.10
C CYS A 66 -0.26 1.81 2.66
N THR A 67 -0.13 3.12 2.44
CA THR A 67 -0.21 3.72 1.10
C THR A 67 0.98 3.28 0.24
N ALA A 68 2.19 3.29 0.78
CA ALA A 68 3.38 2.87 0.05
C ALA A 68 3.34 1.37 -0.33
N VAL A 69 2.90 0.49 0.57
CA VAL A 69 2.72 -0.94 0.26
C VAL A 69 1.58 -1.16 -0.74
N ALA A 70 0.48 -0.41 -0.62
CA ALA A 70 -0.62 -0.46 -1.58
C ALA A 70 -0.19 -0.07 -2.99
N ALA A 71 0.70 0.92 -3.14
CA ALA A 71 1.25 1.31 -4.43
C ALA A 71 2.03 0.16 -5.09
N TYR A 72 2.81 -0.60 -4.31
CA TYR A 72 3.50 -1.77 -4.86
C TYR A 72 2.52 -2.89 -5.24
N ALA A 73 1.53 -3.16 -4.38
CA ALA A 73 0.49 -4.14 -4.68
C ALA A 73 -0.32 -3.78 -5.94
N GLN A 74 -0.57 -2.49 -6.18
CA GLN A 74 -1.20 -2.02 -7.41
C GLN A 74 -0.32 -2.30 -8.63
N ALA A 75 0.97 -1.97 -8.58
CA ALA A 75 1.90 -2.26 -9.68
C ALA A 75 1.99 -3.76 -9.97
N CYS A 76 1.94 -4.60 -8.94
CA CYS A 76 1.84 -6.06 -9.08
C CYS A 76 0.55 -6.46 -9.81
N ASN A 77 -0.60 -5.90 -9.40
CA ASN A 77 -1.89 -6.19 -10.02
C ASN A 77 -1.91 -5.78 -11.50
N GLU A 78 -1.37 -4.61 -11.85
CA GLU A 78 -1.21 -4.15 -13.23
C GLU A 78 -0.28 -5.07 -14.06
N ALA A 79 0.68 -5.70 -13.40
CA ALA A 79 1.53 -6.75 -13.99
C ALA A 79 0.88 -8.15 -13.97
N ASN A 80 -0.42 -8.24 -13.70
CA ASN A 80 -1.22 -9.48 -13.58
C ASN A 80 -0.79 -10.42 -12.45
N VAL A 81 -0.23 -9.88 -11.37
CA VAL A 81 0.10 -10.63 -10.15
C VAL A 81 -0.75 -10.09 -9.00
N CYS A 82 -1.79 -10.85 -8.65
CA CYS A 82 -2.64 -10.52 -7.52
C CYS A 82 -1.97 -10.93 -6.19
N VAL A 83 -1.77 -9.98 -5.28
CA VAL A 83 -1.15 -10.24 -3.97
C VAL A 83 -2.10 -9.83 -2.85
N ALA A 84 -2.53 -10.79 -2.03
CA ALA A 84 -3.29 -10.54 -0.81
C ALA A 84 -2.31 -10.26 0.35
N TRP A 85 -2.03 -8.98 0.61
CA TRP A 85 -0.99 -8.56 1.57
C TRP A 85 -1.52 -7.99 2.89
N ARG A 86 -2.79 -7.57 2.94
CA ARG A 86 -3.42 -7.03 4.16
C ARG A 86 -3.79 -8.14 5.12
N THR A 87 -3.60 -7.90 6.42
CA THR A 87 -4.05 -8.77 7.52
C THR A 87 -4.76 -7.93 8.59
N PRO A 88 -5.41 -8.54 9.59
CA PRO A 88 -5.96 -7.80 10.73
C PRO A 88 -4.94 -6.92 11.45
N GLU A 89 -3.66 -7.33 11.47
CA GLU A 89 -2.54 -6.62 12.08
C GLU A 89 -1.83 -5.65 11.13
N ILE A 90 -1.86 -5.93 9.81
CA ILE A 90 -1.16 -5.15 8.79
C ILE A 90 -2.18 -4.49 7.86
N CYS A 91 -2.34 -3.18 8.03
CA CYS A 91 -3.18 -2.34 7.17
C CYS A 91 -4.61 -2.90 7.00
N PRO A 92 -5.34 -3.15 8.10
CA PRO A 92 -6.67 -3.74 8.03
C PRO A 92 -7.64 -2.85 7.24
N VAL A 93 -8.62 -3.50 6.63
CA VAL A 93 -9.76 -2.85 5.97
C VAL A 93 -11.04 -3.40 6.56
N PHE A 94 -12.05 -2.54 6.69
CA PHE A 94 -13.31 -2.86 7.35
C PHE A 94 -14.45 -2.81 6.33
N CYS A 95 -14.42 -3.71 5.35
CA CYS A 95 -15.39 -3.72 4.24
C CYS A 95 -16.77 -4.25 4.66
N ASP A 96 -16.82 -5.10 5.68
CA ASP A 96 -18.04 -5.65 6.27
C ASP A 96 -18.86 -4.61 7.02
N TYR A 97 -18.26 -3.48 7.40
CA TYR A 97 -18.98 -2.30 7.89
C TYR A 97 -20.16 -1.87 7.01
N TYR A 98 -20.06 -2.10 5.70
CA TYR A 98 -21.06 -1.68 4.73
C TYR A 98 -22.19 -2.72 4.55
N ASN A 99 -22.12 -3.86 5.23
CA ASN A 99 -23.19 -4.86 5.20
C ASN A 99 -24.26 -4.55 6.26
N ASP A 100 -25.52 -4.83 5.92
CA ASP A 100 -26.57 -4.98 6.92
C ASP A 100 -26.35 -6.27 7.74
N PRO A 101 -26.89 -6.38 8.97
CA PRO A 101 -26.62 -7.52 9.86
C PRO A 101 -26.95 -8.90 9.28
N GLU A 102 -27.87 -8.96 8.31
CA GLU A 102 -28.31 -10.20 7.66
C GLU A 102 -27.66 -10.41 6.28
N GLU A 103 -26.80 -9.49 5.82
CA GLU A 103 -26.18 -9.51 4.50
C GLU A 103 -24.66 -9.69 4.55
N CYS A 104 -24.07 -10.18 3.45
CA CYS A 104 -22.61 -10.28 3.26
C CYS A 104 -22.26 -9.96 1.81
N LYS A 105 -22.62 -8.75 1.37
CA LYS A 105 -22.45 -8.30 -0.01
C LYS A 105 -21.10 -7.63 -0.22
N TRP A 106 -20.73 -6.72 0.68
CA TRP A 106 -19.45 -6.03 0.67
C TRP A 106 -18.37 -6.94 1.24
N HIS A 107 -17.31 -7.14 0.46
CA HIS A 107 -16.18 -7.98 0.81
C HIS A 107 -14.88 -7.33 0.30
N TYR A 108 -13.79 -7.54 1.02
CA TYR A 108 -12.48 -7.12 0.55
C TYR A 108 -12.04 -8.04 -0.59
N ASN A 109 -11.77 -7.44 -1.76
CA ASN A 109 -11.08 -8.12 -2.84
C ASN A 109 -9.67 -7.50 -2.96
N PRO A 110 -8.59 -8.25 -2.73
CA PRO A 110 -7.22 -7.71 -2.74
C PRO A 110 -6.81 -7.17 -4.11
N CYS A 111 -7.46 -7.64 -5.17
CA CYS A 111 -7.10 -7.32 -6.54
C CYS A 111 -8.34 -6.97 -7.32
N HIS A 112 -8.29 -5.85 -8.00
CA HIS A 112 -9.43 -5.32 -8.72
C HIS A 112 -9.42 -5.83 -10.15
N THR A 113 -10.55 -6.37 -10.63
CA THR A 113 -10.85 -6.38 -12.07
C THR A 113 -11.32 -4.97 -12.46
N PRO A 114 -10.62 -4.26 -13.37
CA PRO A 114 -10.85 -2.84 -13.70
C PRO A 114 -12.29 -2.50 -14.11
N CYS A 115 -13.08 -3.50 -14.49
CA CYS A 115 -14.36 -3.28 -15.11
C CYS A 115 -15.46 -4.03 -14.34
N TYR A 116 -16.12 -3.31 -13.41
CA TYR A 116 -17.36 -3.78 -12.79
C TYR A 116 -18.57 -3.10 -13.40
N LYS A 117 -19.68 -3.83 -13.44
CA LYS A 117 -20.97 -3.25 -13.81
C LYS A 117 -21.42 -2.30 -12.71
N THR A 118 -21.57 -1.04 -13.06
CA THR A 118 -22.13 0.01 -12.19
C THR A 118 -23.22 0.75 -12.94
N CYS A 119 -24.02 1.57 -12.25
CA CYS A 119 -25.02 2.40 -12.93
C CYS A 119 -24.38 3.38 -13.96
N LEU A 120 -23.13 3.81 -13.73
CA LEU A 120 -22.37 4.67 -14.65
C LEU A 120 -21.72 3.87 -15.78
N HIS A 121 -21.38 2.60 -15.53
CA HIS A 121 -20.77 1.69 -16.51
C HIS A 121 -21.57 0.37 -16.57
N PRO A 122 -22.70 0.33 -17.29
CA PRO A 122 -23.60 -0.83 -17.28
C PRO A 122 -23.00 -2.08 -17.91
N GLU A 123 -22.07 -1.92 -18.86
CA GLU A 123 -21.45 -3.03 -19.57
C GLU A 123 -20.28 -3.64 -18.80
N GLY A 124 -19.62 -2.87 -17.92
CA GLY A 124 -18.48 -3.36 -17.14
C GLY A 124 -17.33 -3.82 -18.04
N THR A 125 -17.05 -3.05 -19.10
CA THR A 125 -15.97 -3.25 -20.07
C THR A 125 -15.16 -1.98 -20.21
#